data_AF-A0A820QZW9-F1
#
_entry.id   AF-A0A820QZW9-F1
#
_cell.length_a   1.000
_cell.length_b   1.000
_cell.length_c   1.000
_cell.angle_alpha   90.00
_cell.angle_beta   90.00
_cell.angle_gamma   90.00
#
_symmetry.space_group_name_H-M   'P 1'
#
loop_
_entity.id
_entity.type
_entity.pdbx_description
1 polymer ?
#
loop_
_entity_poly.entity_id
_entity_poly.type
_entity_poly.pdbx_seq_one_letter_code
_entity_poly.pdbx_strand_id
1 'polypeptide(L)'
;MNKSNELLIGTQDGELLIFKSFRNQNNVQLWRRALGLGFITAIAVGPVAVNTNEPRPIICVANAEGAIHLFLLRSAGQRSRVRSAGGTLHSGNRND
;
A
#
# COMPACT_ATOMS: atom_id res chain seq x y z
N MET A 1 5.80 -23.05 0.05
CA MET A 1 5.26 -21.71 -0.27
C MET A 1 6.41 -20.85 -0.78
N ASN A 2 6.47 -20.56 -2.08
CA ASN A 2 7.60 -19.86 -2.70
C ASN A 2 7.46 -18.36 -2.40
N LYS A 3 8.17 -17.84 -1.39
CA LYS A 3 8.14 -16.41 -1.04
C LYS A 3 8.92 -15.63 -2.09
N SER A 4 8.23 -15.05 -3.08
CA SER A 4 8.85 -14.08 -3.98
C SER A 4 9.24 -12.85 -3.17
N ASN A 5 10.53 -12.54 -3.10
CA ASN A 5 10.99 -11.30 -2.51
C ASN A 5 10.76 -10.15 -3.51
N GLU A 6 10.39 -9.00 -2.98
CA GLU A 6 10.25 -7.75 -3.74
C GLU A 6 11.46 -6.86 -3.45
N LEU A 7 11.92 -6.10 -4.44
CA LEU A 7 12.99 -5.11 -4.28
C LEU A 7 12.40 -3.70 -4.43
N LEU A 8 12.75 -2.82 -3.49
CA LEU A 8 12.38 -1.42 -3.52
C LEU A 8 13.63 -0.58 -3.81
N ILE A 9 13.52 0.36 -4.73
CA ILE A 9 14.60 1.28 -5.09
C ILE A 9 14.04 2.70 -5.03
N GLY A 10 14.68 3.56 -4.25
CA GLY A 10 14.44 5.00 -4.27
C GLY A 10 15.48 5.68 -5.14
N THR A 11 15.06 6.62 -5.97
CA THR A 11 15.96 7.37 -6.86
C THR A 11 16.15 8.80 -6.39
N GLN A 12 17.20 9.44 -6.90
CA GLN A 12 17.46 10.86 -6.67
C GLN A 12 16.39 11.77 -7.30
N ASP A 13 15.74 11.31 -8.36
CA ASP A 13 14.65 12.02 -9.05
C ASP A 13 13.30 11.93 -8.31
N GLY A 14 13.28 11.26 -7.15
CA GLY A 14 12.08 11.07 -6.34
C GLY A 14 11.11 10.05 -6.89
N GLU A 15 11.65 9.00 -7.52
CA GLU A 15 10.89 7.83 -7.93
C GLU A 15 11.10 6.68 -6.93
N LEU A 16 10.01 6.11 -6.43
CA LEU A 16 10.02 4.83 -5.73
C LEU A 16 9.63 3.73 -6.73
N LEU A 17 10.55 2.81 -7.01
CA LEU A 17 10.37 1.68 -7.92
C LEU A 17 10.25 0.37 -7.13
N ILE A 18 9.28 -0.47 -7.48
CA ILE A 18 9.06 -1.78 -6.85
C ILE A 18 9.18 -2.87 -7.90
N PHE A 19 10.09 -3.81 -7.69
CA PHE A 19 10.36 -4.94 -8.58
C PHE A 19 9.92 -6.26 -7.95
N LYS A 20 9.39 -7.16 -8.78
CA LYS A 20 9.05 -8.54 -8.38
C LYS A 20 10.07 -9.55 -8.88
N SER A 21 10.08 -10.71 -8.24
CA SER A 21 10.77 -11.92 -8.71
C SER A 21 12.30 -11.81 -8.80
N PHE A 22 12.92 -11.13 -7.84
CA PHE A 22 14.39 -10.96 -7.80
C PHE A 22 15.20 -12.25 -7.51
N ARG A 23 14.55 -13.42 -7.42
CA ARG A 23 15.22 -14.69 -7.10
C ARG A 23 15.95 -15.30 -8.29
N ASN A 24 15.45 -15.12 -9.51
CA ASN A 24 16.11 -15.58 -10.73
C ASN A 24 16.50 -14.34 -11.51
N GLN A 25 17.80 -14.10 -11.66
CA GLN A 25 18.38 -12.92 -12.31
C GLN A 25 17.88 -12.68 -13.75
N ASN A 26 17.16 -13.64 -14.33
CA ASN A 26 16.62 -13.58 -15.68
C ASN A 26 15.19 -13.01 -15.78
N ASN A 27 14.53 -12.64 -14.67
CA ASN A 27 13.16 -12.12 -14.73
C ASN A 27 12.86 -11.08 -13.64
N VAL A 28 13.65 -10.00 -13.64
CA VAL A 28 13.36 -8.80 -12.84
C VAL A 28 12.32 -7.97 -13.58
N GLN A 29 11.13 -7.83 -12.99
CA GLN A 29 10.05 -7.06 -13.59
C GLN A 29 9.71 -5.86 -12.70
N LEU A 30 9.72 -4.65 -13.29
CA LEU A 30 9.16 -3.47 -12.65
C LEU A 30 7.65 -3.69 -12.46
N TRP A 31 7.21 -3.67 -11.21
CA TRP A 31 5.82 -3.95 -10.85
C TRP A 31 5.02 -2.67 -10.58
N ARG A 32 5.61 -1.71 -9.87
CA ARG A 32 4.99 -0.41 -9.61
C ARG A 32 6.03 0.70 -9.54
N ARG A 33 5.56 1.92 -9.74
CA ARG A 33 6.30 3.14 -9.46
C ARG A 33 5.42 4.19 -8.78
N ALA A 34 6.00 5.00 -7.90
CA ALA A 34 5.45 6.26 -7.40
C ALA A 34 6.44 7.38 -7.73
N LEU A 35 5.92 8.57 -8.07
CA LEU A 35 6.70 9.70 -8.57
C LEU A 35 6.48 10.92 -7.67
N GLY A 36 7.37 11.92 -7.79
CA GLY A 36 7.22 13.20 -7.13
C GLY A 36 7.42 13.13 -5.61
N LEU A 37 8.31 12.25 -5.15
CA LEU A 37 8.59 12.03 -3.73
C LEU A 37 9.75 12.89 -3.20
N GLY A 38 10.36 13.75 -4.02
CA GLY A 38 11.62 14.45 -3.67
C GLY A 38 12.80 13.48 -3.61
N PHE A 39 14.03 13.98 -3.41
CA PHE A 39 15.22 13.12 -3.41
C PHE A 39 15.13 12.09 -2.27
N ILE A 40 14.89 10.83 -2.62
CA ILE A 40 14.75 9.74 -1.63
C ILE A 40 16.09 9.44 -0.98
N THR A 41 16.14 9.55 0.34
CA THR A 41 17.34 9.29 1.15
C THR A 41 17.22 8.02 1.99
N ALA A 42 16.00 7.60 2.34
CA ALA A 42 15.77 6.38 3.10
C ALA A 42 14.43 5.72 2.74
N ILE A 43 14.43 4.38 2.77
CA ILE A 43 13.25 3.54 2.63
C ILE A 43 13.25 2.54 3.79
N ALA A 44 12.11 2.42 4.48
CA ALA A 44 11.88 1.40 5.49
C ALA A 44 10.59 0.62 5.18
N VAL A 45 10.62 -0.68 5.44
CA VAL A 45 9.44 -1.55 5.31
C VAL A 45 9.18 -2.22 6.65
N GLY A 46 7.98 -2.06 7.17
CA GLY A 46 7.64 -2.64 8.46
C GLY A 46 6.19 -2.45 8.86
N PRO A 47 5.73 -3.17 9.88
CA PRO A 47 4.43 -2.94 10.47
C PRO A 47 4.37 -1.55 11.12
N VAL A 48 3.29 -0.81 10.88
CA VAL A 48 2.94 0.36 11.68
C VAL A 48 1.58 0.14 12.32
N ALA A 49 1.53 0.37 13.64
CA ALA A 49 0.30 0.36 14.42
C ALA A 49 -0.49 1.63 14.09
N VAL A 50 -1.55 1.47 13.31
CA VAL A 50 -2.49 2.56 12.97
C VAL A 50 -3.80 2.32 13.71
N ASN A 51 -3.89 2.72 14.99
CA ASN A 51 -5.09 2.73 15.86
C ASN A 51 -6.09 1.56 15.71
N THR A 52 -5.60 0.42 15.25
CA THR A 52 -6.34 -0.80 14.96
C THR A 52 -5.51 -1.93 15.53
N ASN A 53 -6.16 -2.97 16.05
CA ASN A 53 -5.49 -4.12 16.68
C ASN A 53 -4.67 -4.96 15.69
N GLU A 54 -4.53 -4.53 14.43
CA GLU A 54 -3.85 -5.24 13.36
C GLU A 54 -2.82 -4.33 12.68
N PRO A 55 -1.53 -4.42 13.06
CA PRO A 55 -0.48 -3.67 12.39
C PRO A 55 -0.39 -4.07 10.92
N ARG A 56 -0.30 -3.07 10.04
CA ARG A 56 -0.21 -3.30 8.59
C ARG A 56 1.19 -2.99 8.10
N PRO A 57 1.74 -3.82 7.19
CA PRO A 57 3.01 -3.51 6.58
C PRO A 57 2.86 -2.23 5.75
N ILE A 58 3.79 -1.31 5.94
CA ILE A 58 3.87 -0.07 5.17
C ILE A 58 5.25 0.05 4.53
N ILE A 59 5.32 0.84 3.47
CA ILE A 59 6.57 1.41 2.98
C ILE A 59 6.60 2.86 3.49
N CYS A 60 7.65 3.20 4.23
CA CYS A 60 7.97 4.56 4.62
C CYS A 60 9.12 5.05 3.75
N VAL A 61 8.95 6.22 3.12
CA VAL A 61 9.97 6.88 2.30
C VAL A 61 10.25 8.25 2.91
N ALA A 62 11.51 8.51 3.24
CA ALA A 62 11.98 9.83 3.64
C ALA A 62 12.77 10.46 2.50
N ASN A 63 12.56 11.75 2.27
CA ASN A 63 13.31 12.53 1.29
C ASN A 63 14.25 13.54 1.95
N ALA A 64 15.12 14.14 1.15
CA ALA A 64 16.12 15.12 1.60
C ALA A 64 15.48 16.43 2.10
N GLU A 65 14.25 16.72 1.67
CA GLU A 65 13.47 17.88 2.08
C GLU A 65 12.79 17.68 3.45
N GLY A 66 12.91 16.50 4.05
CA GLY A 66 12.33 16.15 5.36
C GLY A 66 10.87 15.70 5.30
N ALA A 67 10.30 15.48 4.11
CA ALA A 67 8.98 14.91 3.96
C ALA A 67 9.01 13.37 4.14
N ILE A 68 7.92 12.85 4.69
CA ILE A 68 7.69 11.42 4.90
C ILE A 68 6.46 10.98 4.11
N HIS A 69 6.64 10.01 3.22
CA HIS A 69 5.58 9.40 2.43
C HIS A 69 5.30 7.98 2.92
N LEU A 70 4.03 7.68 3.21
CA LEU A 70 3.61 6.37 3.70
C LEU A 70 2.73 5.67 2.65
N PHE A 71 3.12 4.45 2.26
CA PHE A 71 2.36 3.61 1.35
C PHE A 71 1.84 2.37 2.06
N LEU A 72 0.52 2.19 2.06
CA LEU A 72 -0.13 1.01 2.61
C LEU A 72 0.02 -0.17 1.66
N LEU A 73 0.64 -1.26 2.13
CA LEU A 73 0.68 -2.52 1.39
C LEU A 73 -0.64 -3.27 1.59
N ARG A 74 -1.49 -3.27 0.56
CA ARG A 74 -2.73 -4.05 0.56
C ARG A 74 -2.48 -5.45 0.01
N SER A 75 -2.84 -6.48 0.76
CA SER A 75 -2.97 -7.82 0.21
C SER A 75 -4.15 -7.85 -0.78
N ALA A 76 -3.99 -8.55 -1.91
CA ALA A 76 -4.93 -8.56 -3.02
C ALA A 76 -6.36 -9.05 -2.67
N GLY A 77 -6.58 -9.57 -1.46
CA GLY A 77 -7.89 -10.01 -0.96
C GLY A 77 -8.73 -8.94 -0.25
N GLN A 78 -8.19 -7.76 0.07
CA GLN A 78 -8.97 -6.66 0.68
C GLN A 78 -9.44 -5.67 -0.38
N ARG A 79 -10.30 -6.13 -1.30
CA ARG A 79 -11.24 -5.21 -1.95
C ARG A 79 -12.22 -4.76 -0.87
N SER A 80 -12.27 -3.45 -0.62
CA SER A 80 -13.23 -2.86 0.30
C SER A 80 -14.62 -3.34 -0.09
N ARG A 81 -15.28 -4.16 0.74
CA ARG A 81 -16.73 -4.33 0.64
C ARG A 81 -17.30 -2.96 0.98
N VAL A 82 -17.58 -2.16 -0.04
CA VAL A 82 -18.50 -1.04 0.11
C VAL A 82 -19.82 -1.67 0.51
N ARG A 83 -20.11 -1.72 1.82
CA ARG A 83 -21.47 -1.97 2.29
C ARG A 83 -22.23 -0.70 1.92
N SER A 84 -22.88 -0.70 0.77
CA SER A 84 -24.04 0.16 0.56
C SER A 84 -24.99 -0.19 1.71
N ALA A 85 -25.15 0.74 2.64
CA ALA A 85 -26.20 0.69 3.63
C ALA A 85 -27.53 0.84 2.87
N GLY A 86 -28.03 -0.28 2.35
CA GLY A 86 -29.40 -0.40 1.89
C GLY A 86 -30.28 -0.24 3.12
N GLY A 87 -30.73 0.99 3.37
CA GLY A 87 -31.72 1.29 4.38
C GLY A 87 -32.95 0.41 4.13
N THR A 88 -33.30 -0.40 5.12
CA THR A 88 -34.55 -1.16 5.13
C THR A 88 -35.68 -0.15 5.33
N LEU A 89 -36.43 0.16 4.27
CA LEU A 89 -37.69 0.87 4.37
C LEU A 89 -38.70 -0.06 5.07
N HIS A 90 -39.07 0.26 6.31
CA HIS A 90 -40.27 -0.29 6.93
C HIS A 90 -41.48 0.52 6.42
N SER A 91 -42.25 -0.06 5.50
CA SER A 91 -43.61 0.42 5.21
C SER A 91 -44.53 -0.01 6.35
N GLY A 92 -44.75 0.86 7.32
CA GLY A 92 -45.83 0.71 8.29
C GLY A 92 -47.16 1.01 7.62
N ASN A 93 -47.96 -0.01 7.35
CA ASN A 93 -49.33 0.16 6.89
C ASN A 93 -50.22 0.28 8.14
N ARG A 94 -50.57 1.51 8.52
CA ARG A 94 -51.67 1.79 9.45
C ARG A 94 -52.85 2.23 8.60
N ASN A 95 -53.87 1.37 8.51
CA ASN A 95 -55.20 1.78 8.07
C ASN A 95 -55.97 2.14 9.34
N ASP A 96 -56.30 3.43 9.47
CA ASP A 96 -57.50 3.89 10.18
C ASP A 96 -58.65 3.94 9.16
#